data_AF-A0A8T4J7P2-F1
#
_entry.id   AF-A0A8T4J7P2-F1
#
_cell.length_a   1.000
_cell.length_b   1.000
_cell.length_c   1.000
_cell.angle_alpha   90.00
_cell.angle_beta   90.00
_cell.angle_gamma   90.00
#
_symmetry.space_group_name_H-M   'P 1'
#
loop_
_entity.id
_entity.type
_entity.pdbx_description
1 polymer ?
#
loop_
_entity_poly.entity_id
_entity_poly.type
_entity_poly.pdbx_seq_one_letter_code
_entity_poly.pdbx_strand_id
1 'polypeptide(L)'
;MRALRILLIIVVILGGVFVIVDRLAVNFAEGEVADRLKAAENLSTTPDVSINGFPFLTQIAGGSLDEVQIGIQEYEAGTGDGKQNIRIQDLRADMKGVAFSGDFSS
;
A
#
# COMPACT_ATOMS: atom_id res chain seq x y z
N MET A 1 21.10 -34.84 -14.76
CA MET A 1 21.30 -33.58 -15.51
C MET A 1 20.01 -33.04 -16.17
N ARG A 2 19.26 -33.82 -16.96
CA ARG A 2 18.03 -33.33 -17.64
C ARG A 2 16.90 -32.92 -16.68
N ALA A 3 16.58 -33.76 -15.69
CA ALA A 3 15.54 -33.44 -14.69
C ALA A 3 15.88 -32.19 -13.87
N LEU A 4 17.14 -32.01 -13.47
CA LEU A 4 17.59 -30.82 -12.76
C LEU A 4 17.44 -29.56 -13.62
N ARG A 5 17.79 -29.62 -14.91
CA ARG A 5 17.63 -28.49 -15.82
C ARG A 5 16.14 -28.13 -16.00
N ILE A 6 15.26 -29.12 -16.13
CA ILE A 6 13.81 -28.89 -16.24
C ILE A 6 13.28 -28.25 -14.96
N LEU A 7 13.65 -28.76 -13.79
CA LEU A 7 13.25 -28.20 -12.50
C LEU A 7 13.68 -26.73 -12.37
N LEU A 8 14.93 -26.41 -12.72
CA LEU A 8 15.43 -25.03 -12.68
C LEU A 8 14.64 -24.10 -13.62
N ILE A 9 14.32 -24.56 -14.84
CA ILE A 9 13.51 -23.77 -15.77
C ILE A 9 12.13 -23.49 -15.19
N ILE A 10 11.48 -24.51 -14.61
CA ILE A 10 10.17 -24.36 -13.98
C ILE A 10 10.23 -23.36 -12.84
N VAL A 11 11.22 -23.46 -11.95
CA VAL A 11 11.39 -22.53 -10.82
C VAL A 11 11.60 -21.11 -11.31
N VAL A 12 12.42 -20.90 -12.34
CA VAL A 12 12.66 -19.57 -12.91
C VAL A 12 11.37 -19.00 -13.54
N ILE A 13 10.62 -19.81 -14.28
CA ILE A 13 9.35 -19.36 -14.89
C ILE A 13 8.34 -19.02 -13.80
N LEU A 14 8.15 -19.89 -12.81
CA LEU A 14 7.21 -19.63 -11.71
C LEU A 14 7.63 -18.41 -10.88
N GLY A 15 8.91 -18.24 -10.59
CA GLY A 15 9.44 -17.06 -9.93
C GLY A 15 9.20 -15.79 -10.75
N GLY A 16 9.45 -15.83 -12.05
CA GLY A 16 9.18 -14.70 -12.94
C GLY A 16 7.70 -14.31 -12.99
N VAL A 17 6.81 -15.29 -13.12
CA VAL A 17 5.35 -15.06 -13.10
C VAL A 17 4.92 -14.48 -11.75
N PHE A 18 5.42 -15.02 -10.64
CA PHE A 18 5.11 -14.54 -9.30
C PHE A 18 5.47 -13.05 -9.13
N VAL A 19 6.67 -12.63 -9.57
CA VAL A 19 7.10 -11.24 -9.49
C VAL A 19 6.21 -10.30 -10.32
N ILE A 20 5.76 -10.74 -11.50
CA ILE A 20 4.84 -9.96 -12.34
C ILE A 20 3.51 -9.75 -11.61
N VAL A 21 2.93 -10.83 -11.07
CA VAL A 21 1.66 -10.76 -10.33
C VAL A 21 1.80 -9.86 -9.09
N ASP A 22 2.89 -10.01 -8.34
CA ASP A 22 3.19 -9.20 -7.16
C ASP A 22 3.22 -7.70 -7.47
N ARG A 23 3.89 -7.31 -8.58
CA ARG A 23 3.98 -5.91 -8.98
C ARG A 23 2.68 -5.33 -9.54
N LEU A 24 1.84 -6.14 -10.16
CA LEU A 24 0.51 -5.70 -10.56
C LEU A 24 -0.42 -5.52 -9.35
N ALA A 25 -0.32 -6.43 -8.37
CA ALA A 25 -1.14 -6.38 -7.17
C ALA A 25 -0.85 -5.14 -6.32
N VAL A 26 0.42 -4.78 -6.11
CA VAL A 26 0.78 -3.58 -5.33
C VAL A 26 0.30 -2.29 -6.00
N ASN A 27 0.52 -2.13 -7.31
CA ASN A 27 0.08 -0.94 -8.04
C ASN A 27 -1.46 -0.80 -8.02
N PHE A 28 -2.18 -1.92 -8.08
CA PHE A 28 -3.63 -1.91 -7.98
C PHE A 28 -4.09 -1.55 -6.55
N ALA A 29 -3.43 -2.10 -5.53
CA ALA A 29 -3.74 -1.82 -4.14
C ALA A 29 -3.48 -0.35 -3.77
N GLU A 30 -2.39 0.24 -4.24
CA GLU A 30 -2.07 1.67 -4.06
C GLU A 30 -3.20 2.56 -4.58
N GLY A 31 -3.70 2.30 -5.80
CA GLY A 31 -4.81 3.05 -6.39
C GLY A 31 -6.13 2.89 -5.61
N GLU A 32 -6.47 1.66 -5.24
CA GLU A 32 -7.68 1.37 -4.45
C GLU A 32 -7.64 2.05 -3.07
N VAL A 33 -6.48 2.06 -2.41
CA VAL A 33 -6.31 2.75 -1.12
C VAL A 33 -6.43 4.25 -1.28
N ALA A 34 -5.84 4.83 -2.33
CA ALA A 34 -5.96 6.25 -2.63
C ALA A 34 -7.42 6.66 -2.85
N ASP A 35 -8.17 5.88 -3.63
CA ASP A 35 -9.59 6.14 -3.89
C ASP A 35 -10.44 6.02 -2.62
N ARG A 36 -10.17 5.03 -1.77
CA ARG A 36 -10.84 4.88 -0.48
C ARG A 36 -10.53 6.02 0.48
N LEU A 37 -9.28 6.46 0.57
CA LEU A 37 -8.88 7.61 1.38
C LEU A 37 -9.56 8.89 0.90
N LYS A 38 -9.59 9.11 -0.43
CA LYS A 38 -10.31 10.24 -1.03
C LYS A 38 -11.77 10.26 -0.63
N ALA A 39 -12.45 9.11 -0.72
CA ALA A 39 -13.86 9.00 -0.37
C ALA A 39 -14.12 9.15 1.15
N ALA A 40 -13.26 8.57 1.99
CA ALA A 40 -13.41 8.62 3.45
C ALA A 40 -13.17 10.03 4.01
N GLU A 41 -12.13 10.72 3.53
CA GLU A 41 -11.72 12.05 4.01
C GLU A 41 -12.31 13.19 3.14
N ASN A 42 -13.20 12.89 2.19
CA ASN A 42 -13.81 13.86 1.26
C ASN A 42 -12.79 14.79 0.57
N LEU A 43 -11.66 14.22 0.14
CA LEU A 43 -10.56 14.99 -0.41
C LEU A 43 -10.88 15.50 -1.83
N SER A 44 -10.43 16.72 -2.13
CA SER A 44 -10.60 17.33 -3.46
C SER A 44 -9.83 16.58 -4.54
N THR A 45 -8.66 16.06 -4.18
CA THR A 45 -7.72 15.37 -5.06
C THR A 45 -7.43 13.96 -4.55
N THR A 46 -7.11 13.04 -5.46
CA THR A 46 -6.73 11.66 -5.11
C THR A 46 -5.36 11.66 -4.40
N PRO A 47 -5.25 11.09 -3.20
CA PRO A 47 -3.98 10.92 -2.49
C PRO A 47 -2.95 10.14 -3.30
N ASP A 48 -1.68 10.47 -3.13
CA ASP A 48 -0.57 9.63 -3.56
C ASP A 48 -0.34 8.56 -2.49
N VAL A 49 -0.45 7.29 -2.84
CA VAL A 49 -0.21 6.17 -1.92
C VAL A 49 0.87 5.30 -2.52
N SER A 50 1.93 5.05 -1.77
CA SER A 50 3.02 4.17 -2.18
C SER A 50 3.27 3.12 -1.11
N ILE A 51 3.12 1.86 -1.48
CA ILE A 51 3.41 0.70 -0.66
C ILE A 51 4.77 0.16 -1.09
N ASN A 52 5.75 0.39 -0.24
CA ASN A 52 7.12 -0.02 -0.47
C ASN A 52 7.39 -1.37 0.19
N GLY A 53 8.34 -2.10 -0.38
CA GLY A 53 8.72 -3.45 0.02
C GLY A 53 8.51 -4.48 -1.09
N PHE A 54 9.22 -5.60 -1.00
CA PHE A 54 9.19 -6.67 -1.99
C PHE A 54 9.50 -8.03 -1.36
N PRO A 55 8.71 -9.08 -1.64
CA PRO A 55 7.45 -9.10 -2.41
C PRO A 55 6.26 -8.56 -1.58
N PHE A 56 5.35 -7.83 -2.23
CA PHE A 56 4.15 -7.25 -1.59
C PHE A 56 3.19 -8.33 -1.06
N LEU A 57 2.89 -9.35 -1.86
CA LEU A 57 1.97 -10.42 -1.49
C LEU A 57 2.49 -11.23 -0.30
N THR A 58 3.80 -11.39 -0.18
CA THR A 58 4.44 -12.05 0.96
C THR A 58 4.31 -11.23 2.23
N GLN A 59 4.49 -9.91 2.15
CA GLN A 59 4.30 -8.99 3.26
C GLN A 59 2.86 -9.04 3.79
N ILE A 60 1.87 -8.94 2.90
CA ILE A 60 0.45 -9.08 3.28
C ILE A 60 0.18 -10.43 3.92
N ALA A 61 0.70 -11.53 3.36
CA ALA A 61 0.54 -12.86 3.94
C ALA A 61 1.20 -12.97 5.34
N GLY A 62 2.27 -12.23 5.57
CA GLY A 62 2.93 -12.08 6.87
C GLY A 62 2.19 -11.15 7.84
N GLY A 63 1.15 -10.45 7.39
CA GLY A 63 0.36 -9.55 8.21
C GLY A 63 1.02 -8.19 8.47
N SER A 64 2.00 -7.78 7.67
CA SER A 64 2.69 -6.49 7.84
C SER A 64 3.14 -5.88 6.53
N LEU A 65 3.28 -4.57 6.49
CA LEU A 65 3.90 -3.81 5.40
C LEU A 65 5.14 -3.09 5.94
N ASP A 66 6.26 -3.23 5.25
CA ASP A 66 7.54 -2.69 5.70
C ASP A 66 7.53 -1.16 5.68
N GLU A 67 6.99 -0.58 4.61
CA GLU A 67 6.93 0.87 4.43
C GLU A 67 5.70 1.29 3.61
N VAL A 68 4.96 2.26 4.11
CA VAL A 68 3.79 2.83 3.46
C VAL A 68 3.90 4.35 3.53
N GLN A 69 3.84 5.00 2.38
CA GLN A 69 3.92 6.45 2.26
C GLN A 69 2.60 6.96 1.70
N ILE A 70 2.05 7.99 2.32
CA ILE A 70 0.79 8.61 1.92
C ILE A 70 1.03 10.12 1.77
N GLY A 71 0.70 10.67 0.61
CA GLY A 71 0.72 12.09 0.31
C GLY A 71 -0.68 12.60 0.04
N ILE A 72 -1.15 13.58 0.82
CA ILE A 72 -2.43 14.24 0.62
C ILE A 72 -2.16 15.72 0.32
N GLN A 73 -2.68 16.19 -0.81
CA GLN A 73 -2.64 17.60 -1.19
C GLN A 73 -3.91 18.29 -0.68
N GLU A 74 -3.77 19.52 -0.20
CA GLU A 74 -4.87 20.40 0.23
C GLU A 74 -5.81 19.77 1.27
N TYR A 75 -5.25 19.25 2.36
CA TYR A 75 -6.02 18.69 3.46
C TYR A 75 -6.60 19.79 4.36
N GLU A 76 -7.90 19.76 4.65
CA GLU A 76 -8.52 20.62 5.66
C GLU A 76 -8.68 19.84 6.97
N ALA A 77 -7.88 20.20 7.97
CA ALA A 77 -7.97 19.63 9.31
C ALA A 77 -8.82 20.51 10.22
N GLY A 78 -9.80 19.91 10.89
CA GLY A 78 -10.55 20.60 11.95
C GLY A 78 -9.66 20.79 13.19
N THR A 79 -9.65 21.99 13.78
CA THR A 79 -9.00 22.20 15.07
C THR A 79 -9.79 21.54 16.19
N GLY A 80 -9.12 21.14 17.28
CA GLY A 80 -9.76 20.43 18.40
C GLY A 80 -10.88 21.18 19.13
N ASP A 81 -11.00 22.50 18.92
CA ASP A 81 -12.10 23.32 19.43
C ASP A 81 -13.34 23.39 18.51
N GLY A 82 -13.25 22.82 17.29
CA GLY A 82 -14.33 22.72 16.31
C GLY A 82 -14.77 24.04 15.67
N LYS A 83 -14.08 25.16 15.94
CA LYS A 83 -14.48 26.51 15.46
C LYS A 83 -13.64 27.02 14.31
N GLN A 84 -12.52 26.38 13.99
CA GLN A 84 -11.61 26.80 12.93
C GLN A 84 -11.09 25.59 12.13
N ASN A 85 -10.99 25.75 10.82
CA ASN A 85 -10.33 24.78 9.95
C ASN A 85 -8.93 25.31 9.61
N ILE A 86 -7.95 24.43 9.67
CA ILE A 86 -6.58 24.69 9.21
C ILE A 86 -6.42 24.02 7.87
N ARG A 87 -6.01 24.80 6.86
CA ARG A 87 -5.66 24.27 5.55
C ARG A 87 -4.19 23.88 5.52
N ILE A 88 -3.92 22.62 5.23
CA ILE A 88 -2.59 22.05 5.06
C ILE A 88 -2.39 21.86 3.55
N GLN A 89 -1.37 22.52 3.00
CA GLN A 89 -1.12 22.46 1.56
C GLN A 89 -0.60 21.09 1.12
N ASP A 90 0.36 20.55 1.87
CA ASP A 90 0.93 19.21 1.65
C ASP A 90 1.02 18.48 2.98
N LEU A 91 0.42 17.29 3.04
CA LEU A 91 0.52 16.36 4.16
C LEU A 91 1.20 15.09 3.65
N ARG A 92 2.36 14.74 4.22
CA ARG A 92 3.03 13.47 3.96
C ARG A 92 3.13 12.66 5.24
N ALA A 93 2.69 11.41 5.18
CA ALA A 93 2.82 10.43 6.24
C ALA A 93 3.68 9.26 5.76
N ASP A 94 4.84 9.08 6.38
CA ASP A 94 5.73 7.96 6.12
C ASP A 94 5.66 6.98 7.31
N MET A 95 5.14 5.78 7.06
CA MET A 95 4.92 4.74 8.05
C MET A 95 5.84 3.56 7.79
N LYS A 96 6.45 3.01 8.84
CA LYS A 96 7.34 1.84 8.75
C LYS A 96 6.89 0.75 9.71
N GLY A 97 6.98 -0.51 9.29
CA GLY A 97 6.59 -1.66 10.10
C GLY A 97 5.09 -1.65 10.45
N VAL A 98 4.25 -1.36 9.46
CA VAL A 98 2.79 -1.31 9.62
C VAL A 98 2.29 -2.74 9.79
N ALA A 99 1.81 -3.11 10.98
CA ALA A 99 1.26 -4.44 11.23
C ALA A 99 -0.28 -4.39 11.23
N PHE A 100 -0.91 -5.41 10.64
CA PHE A 100 -2.35 -5.59 10.74
C PHE A 100 -2.67 -6.27 12.06
N SER A 101 -3.39 -5.59 12.94
CA SER A 101 -3.96 -6.19 14.14
C SER A 101 -5.19 -7.01 13.70
N GLY A 102 -5.14 -8.34 13.85
CA GLY A 102 -6.18 -9.29 13.41
C GLY A 102 -7.54 -9.16 14.12
N ASP A 103 -7.76 -8.08 14.85
CA ASP A 103 -8.85 -7.80 15.78
C ASP A 103 -10.12 -7.32 15.06
N PHE A 104 -10.12 -7.20 13.73
CA PHE A 104 -11.32 -6.91 12.93
C PHE A 104 -12.17 -8.18 12.75
N SER A 105 -12.69 -8.69 13.86
CA SER A 105 -13.75 -9.69 13.92
C SER A 105 -14.96 -9.03 14.59
N SER A 106 -15.86 -8.46 13.78
CA SER A 106 -17.25 -8.18 14.19
C SER A 106 -18.15 -9.35 13.87
#